data_AF-A0A7J6TKN3-F1
#
_entry.id   AF-A0A7J6TKN3-F1
#
_cell.length_a   1.000
_cell.length_b   1.000
_cell.length_c   1.000
_cell.angle_alpha   90.00
_cell.angle_beta   90.00
_cell.angle_gamma   90.00
#
_symmetry.space_group_name_H-M   'P 1'
#
loop_
_entity.id
_entity.type
_entity.pdbx_description
1 polymer ?
#
loop_
_entity_poly.entity_id
_entity_poly.type
_entity_poly.pdbx_seq_one_letter_code
_entity_poly.pdbx_strand_id
1 'polypeptide(L)'
;MALAARSKERRRQNPSSECTSSSVKSSECAASVVSSLDSTAVRVEAALATLNVQVVDMGSTNTSEDGDEMYNQCFYLSLAASWLATISEGFIDLKESADSIKETALSLKRFIEGRVIEAHPGWVSSGQVGENIQAFSDFLPYAMCRTGSSRVRPMDDLCVVIVSEVGQADFYIGRQFSDSESDVILIYHSPGHYQCVLQSDGLPLRRRAVRKALERCGVVVVETRDV
;
A
#
# COMPACT_ATOMS: atom_id res chain seq x y z
N MET A 1 -13.75 -14.56 76.70
CA MET A 1 -14.02 -16.02 76.59
C MET A 1 -13.17 -16.53 75.43
N ALA A 2 -11.99 -17.14 75.64
CA ALA A 2 -11.80 -18.56 76.02
C ALA A 2 -12.55 -19.47 75.02
N LEU A 3 -11.98 -20.39 74.23
CA LEU A 3 -10.88 -21.33 74.45
C LEU A 3 -10.33 -21.84 73.10
N ALA A 4 -9.08 -22.31 73.14
CA ALA A 4 -8.36 -23.07 72.12
C ALA A 4 -8.69 -24.58 72.15
N ALA A 5 -8.50 -25.29 71.02
CA ALA A 5 -8.01 -26.68 70.89
C ALA A 5 -7.87 -27.02 69.38
N ARG A 6 -6.69 -27.22 68.79
CA ARG A 6 -5.70 -28.33 68.80
C ARG A 6 -6.19 -29.71 68.28
N SER A 7 -5.52 -30.13 67.19
CA SER A 7 -4.94 -31.47 66.91
C SER A 7 -5.80 -32.55 66.21
N LYS A 8 -5.43 -32.96 64.98
CA LYS A 8 -4.61 -34.18 64.72
C LYS A 8 -4.42 -34.47 63.23
N GLU A 9 -3.14 -34.53 62.86
CA GLU A 9 -2.47 -35.44 61.92
C GLU A 9 -3.30 -36.53 61.21
N ARG A 10 -3.22 -36.60 59.87
CA ARG A 10 -3.21 -37.88 59.14
C ARG A 10 -2.43 -37.78 57.83
N ARG A 11 -1.25 -38.41 57.83
CA ARG A 11 -0.39 -38.75 56.68
C ARG A 11 -1.13 -39.63 55.65
N ARG A 12 -1.01 -39.28 54.36
CA ARG A 12 -1.00 -40.17 53.18
C ARG A 12 -0.10 -39.50 52.13
N GLN A 13 1.16 -39.89 52.02
CA GLN A 13 1.72 -40.81 51.00
C GLN A 13 1.53 -40.34 49.55
N ASN A 14 2.68 -40.00 48.94
CA ASN A 14 2.92 -39.74 47.51
C ASN A 14 2.42 -40.89 46.62
N PRO A 15 2.20 -40.63 45.32
CA PRO A 15 3.29 -40.95 44.40
C PRO A 15 3.59 -39.86 43.37
N SER A 16 4.88 -39.79 43.05
CA SER A 16 5.50 -39.24 41.85
C SER A 16 4.75 -39.55 40.55
N SER A 17 4.55 -38.54 39.72
CA SER A 17 4.53 -38.71 38.27
C SER A 17 5.08 -37.46 37.60
N GLU A 18 6.06 -37.70 36.75
CA GLU A 18 6.82 -36.76 35.94
C GLU A 18 5.90 -35.82 35.15
N CYS A 19 6.23 -34.53 35.11
CA CYS A 19 5.78 -33.65 34.05
C CYS A 19 7.03 -33.08 33.39
N THR A 20 7.44 -33.78 32.35
CA THR A 20 8.49 -33.43 31.40
C THR A 20 8.27 -32.04 30.82
N SER A 21 9.37 -31.29 30.77
CA SER A 21 9.61 -30.10 29.99
C SER A 21 9.04 -30.16 28.55
N SER A 22 8.17 -29.23 28.20
CA SER A 22 7.87 -28.87 26.81
C SER A 22 8.05 -27.36 26.65
N SER A 23 9.30 -26.94 26.47
CA SER A 23 9.65 -25.53 26.27
C SER A 23 10.65 -25.37 25.13
N VAL A 24 10.33 -25.91 23.94
CA VAL A 24 11.06 -25.58 22.70
C VAL A 24 10.14 -25.80 21.49
N LYS A 25 9.32 -24.81 21.08
CA LYS A 25 8.67 -24.76 19.74
C LYS A 25 8.37 -23.34 19.24
N SER A 26 8.93 -22.28 19.84
CA SER A 26 8.64 -20.90 19.43
C SER A 26 9.72 -20.28 18.52
N SER A 27 10.87 -20.94 18.36
CA SER A 27 12.04 -20.38 17.67
C SER A 27 12.14 -20.76 16.19
N GLU A 28 11.57 -21.88 15.76
CA GLU A 28 11.70 -22.35 14.36
C GLU A 28 10.70 -21.67 13.41
N CYS A 29 9.52 -21.25 13.88
CA CYS A 29 8.56 -20.51 13.05
C CYS A 29 9.05 -19.10 12.69
N ALA A 30 9.76 -18.41 13.58
CA ALA A 30 10.29 -17.09 13.30
C ALA A 30 11.40 -17.14 12.23
N ALA A 31 12.29 -18.13 12.29
CA ALA A 31 13.39 -18.27 11.33
C ALA A 31 12.90 -18.62 9.91
N SER A 32 11.89 -19.49 9.76
CA SER A 32 11.34 -19.81 8.43
C SER A 32 10.58 -18.63 7.82
N VAL A 33 9.86 -17.86 8.62
CA VAL A 33 9.14 -16.65 8.17
C VAL A 33 10.12 -15.56 7.76
N VAL A 34 11.20 -15.33 8.52
CA VAL A 34 12.23 -14.35 8.18
C VAL A 34 12.96 -14.74 6.88
N SER A 35 13.33 -16.01 6.71
CA SER A 35 13.94 -16.49 5.45
C SER A 35 13.01 -16.37 4.23
N SER A 36 11.69 -16.46 4.44
CA SER A 36 10.68 -16.32 3.39
C SER A 36 10.44 -14.86 3.02
N LEU A 37 10.48 -13.93 3.98
CA LEU A 37 10.33 -12.49 3.71
C LEU A 37 11.52 -11.95 2.93
N ASP A 38 12.74 -12.36 3.29
CA ASP A 38 13.96 -12.02 2.54
C ASP A 38 13.87 -12.54 1.09
N SER A 39 13.35 -13.75 0.90
CA SER A 39 13.12 -14.30 -0.45
C SER A 39 12.07 -13.53 -1.25
N THR A 40 11.23 -12.75 -0.59
CA THR A 40 10.13 -12.01 -1.21
C THR A 40 10.54 -10.61 -1.61
N ALA A 41 11.24 -9.88 -0.72
CA ALA A 41 11.86 -8.61 -1.06
C ALA A 41 12.81 -8.76 -2.26
N VAL A 42 13.64 -9.82 -2.27
CA VAL A 42 14.55 -10.14 -3.39
C VAL A 42 13.80 -10.35 -4.71
N ARG A 43 12.60 -10.98 -4.68
CA ARG A 43 11.77 -11.17 -5.87
C ARG A 43 11.23 -9.85 -6.41
N VAL A 44 10.77 -8.96 -5.53
CA VAL A 44 10.28 -7.63 -5.90
C VAL A 44 11.40 -6.79 -6.47
N GLU A 45 12.56 -6.74 -5.81
CA GLU A 45 13.75 -6.04 -6.32
C GLU A 45 14.18 -6.56 -7.69
N ALA A 46 14.19 -7.87 -7.90
CA ALA A 46 14.51 -8.47 -9.19
C ALA A 46 13.48 -8.10 -10.28
N ALA A 47 12.20 -7.97 -9.92
CA ALA A 47 11.15 -7.53 -10.84
C ALA A 47 11.35 -6.05 -11.23
N LEU A 48 11.62 -5.18 -10.26
CA LEU A 48 11.90 -3.76 -10.50
C LEU A 48 13.18 -3.59 -11.34
N ALA A 49 14.24 -4.34 -11.03
CA ALA A 49 15.47 -4.33 -11.83
C ALA A 49 15.22 -4.79 -13.29
N THR A 50 14.34 -5.78 -13.49
CA THR A 50 13.94 -6.22 -14.85
C THR A 50 13.27 -5.11 -15.65
N LEU A 51 12.56 -4.20 -14.98
CA LEU A 51 11.86 -3.08 -15.61
C LEU A 51 12.75 -1.85 -15.81
N ASN A 52 13.99 -1.87 -15.33
CA ASN A 52 14.90 -0.72 -15.34
C ASN A 52 14.23 0.53 -14.73
N VAL A 53 13.63 0.35 -13.55
CA VAL A 53 12.96 1.42 -12.80
C VAL A 53 13.73 1.77 -11.53
N GLN A 54 13.47 2.97 -11.03
CA GLN A 54 13.97 3.50 -9.77
C GLN A 54 12.81 3.81 -8.82
N VAL A 55 12.98 3.45 -7.55
CA VAL A 55 12.08 3.86 -6.47
C VAL A 55 12.55 5.21 -5.92
N VAL A 56 11.64 6.18 -5.84
CA VAL A 56 11.91 7.55 -5.40
C VAL A 56 10.97 7.93 -4.25
N ASP A 57 11.58 8.41 -3.17
CA ASP A 57 10.83 8.96 -2.04
C ASP A 57 10.37 10.39 -2.34
N MET A 58 9.05 10.61 -2.26
CA MET A 58 8.42 11.91 -2.51
C MET A 58 8.12 12.69 -1.23
N GLY A 59 8.50 12.15 -0.07
CA GLY A 59 8.16 12.72 1.24
C GLY A 59 6.74 12.39 1.68
N SER A 60 6.31 12.97 2.80
CA SER A 60 5.03 12.65 3.44
C SER A 60 4.19 13.88 3.84
N THR A 61 4.61 15.08 3.43
CA THR A 61 3.93 16.34 3.74
C THR A 61 3.53 17.10 2.49
N ASN A 62 2.37 17.76 2.55
CA ASN A 62 1.88 18.67 1.51
C ASN A 62 1.15 19.84 2.17
N THR A 63 0.58 20.75 1.39
CA THR A 63 -0.14 21.93 1.88
C THR A 63 -1.58 21.91 1.36
N SER A 64 -2.55 22.24 2.23
CA SER A 64 -3.96 22.36 1.87
C SER A 64 -4.23 23.63 1.05
N GLU A 65 -5.47 23.78 0.59
CA GLU A 65 -5.96 24.97 -0.12
C GLU A 65 -5.84 26.25 0.73
N ASP A 66 -5.90 26.12 2.07
CA ASP A 66 -5.80 27.23 3.02
C ASP A 66 -4.35 27.56 3.43
N GLY A 67 -3.37 26.79 2.93
CA GLY A 67 -1.96 26.97 3.29
C GLY A 67 -1.51 26.16 4.51
N ASP A 68 -2.38 25.32 5.08
CA ASP A 68 -2.05 24.49 6.25
C ASP A 68 -1.26 23.25 5.87
N GLU A 69 -0.34 22.82 6.75
CA GLU A 69 0.44 21.59 6.54
C GLU A 69 -0.43 20.34 6.72
N MET A 70 -0.36 19.43 5.76
CA MET A 70 -0.99 18.12 5.78
C MET A 70 0.08 17.02 5.90
N TYR A 71 -0.22 16.01 6.70
CA TYR A 71 0.65 14.85 6.91
C TYR A 71 0.11 13.61 6.19
N ASN A 72 0.93 12.56 6.17
CA ASN A 72 0.61 11.27 5.56
C ASN A 72 0.30 11.36 4.05
N GLN A 73 1.00 12.25 3.34
CA GLN A 73 0.74 12.54 1.92
C GLN A 73 1.57 11.68 0.96
N CYS A 74 2.38 10.74 1.45
CA CYS A 74 3.34 9.98 0.64
C CYS A 74 2.70 9.22 -0.51
N PHE A 75 1.49 8.69 -0.32
CA PHE A 75 0.73 8.04 -1.38
C PHE A 75 0.32 9.00 -2.48
N TYR A 76 -0.33 10.12 -2.15
CA TYR A 76 -0.80 11.08 -3.15
C TYR A 76 0.35 11.76 -3.89
N LEU A 77 1.45 12.06 -3.18
CA LEU A 77 2.67 12.59 -3.78
C LEU A 77 3.32 11.59 -4.74
N SER A 78 3.39 10.32 -4.35
CA SER A 78 3.91 9.25 -5.22
C SER A 78 3.02 9.04 -6.44
N LEU A 79 1.70 9.00 -6.25
CA LEU A 79 0.72 8.87 -7.32
C LEU A 79 0.81 10.04 -8.31
N ALA A 80 0.89 11.28 -7.81
CA ALA A 80 1.02 12.48 -8.63
C ALA A 80 2.33 12.48 -9.43
N ALA A 81 3.46 12.18 -8.80
CA ALA A 81 4.75 12.13 -9.47
C ALA A 81 4.78 11.07 -10.57
N SER A 82 4.31 9.86 -10.29
CA SER A 82 4.19 8.79 -11.29
C SER A 82 3.23 9.18 -12.42
N TRP A 83 2.08 9.80 -12.11
CA TRP A 83 1.13 10.23 -13.13
C TRP A 83 1.72 11.30 -14.05
N LEU A 84 2.33 12.34 -13.48
CA LEU A 84 2.99 13.39 -14.27
C LEU A 84 4.10 12.81 -15.14
N ALA A 85 4.86 11.82 -14.66
CA ALA A 85 5.85 11.12 -15.45
C ALA A 85 5.23 10.34 -16.63
N THR A 86 4.04 9.77 -16.48
CA THR A 86 3.37 9.04 -17.58
C THR A 86 2.85 9.96 -18.69
N ILE A 87 2.46 11.21 -18.36
CA ILE A 87 1.93 12.16 -19.35
C ILE A 87 2.98 13.12 -19.91
N SER A 88 4.14 13.20 -19.26
CA SER A 88 5.27 14.00 -19.75
C SER A 88 5.97 13.27 -20.90
N GLU A 89 6.25 13.98 -21.98
CA GLU A 89 7.07 13.44 -23.07
C GLU A 89 8.55 13.41 -22.64
N GLY A 90 8.93 12.36 -21.91
CA GLY A 90 10.31 12.09 -21.50
C GLY A 90 10.56 12.21 -20.00
N PHE A 91 11.82 12.53 -19.63
CA PHE A 91 12.23 12.61 -18.23
C PHE A 91 11.54 13.75 -17.50
N ILE A 92 10.90 13.43 -16.37
CA ILE A 92 10.43 14.43 -15.41
C ILE A 92 11.58 14.86 -14.50
N ASP A 93 11.87 16.16 -14.46
CA ASP A 93 12.69 16.73 -13.38
C ASP A 93 11.80 16.94 -12.16
N LEU A 94 11.97 16.08 -11.15
CA LEU A 94 11.16 16.11 -9.92
C LEU A 94 11.35 17.39 -9.10
N LYS A 95 12.49 18.06 -9.22
CA LYS A 95 12.77 19.29 -8.48
C LYS A 95 12.09 20.48 -9.15
N GLU A 96 12.17 20.57 -10.48
CA GLU A 96 11.48 21.62 -11.24
C GLU A 96 9.95 21.42 -11.23
N SER A 97 9.49 20.16 -11.12
CA SER A 97 8.07 19.82 -11.10
C SER A 97 7.46 19.77 -9.69
N ALA A 98 8.19 20.18 -8.65
CA ALA A 98 7.76 20.01 -7.26
C ALA A 98 6.40 20.65 -6.94
N ASP A 99 6.14 21.85 -7.47
CA ASP A 99 4.86 22.55 -7.26
C ASP A 99 3.72 21.84 -8.00
N SER A 100 3.93 21.47 -9.27
CA SER A 100 2.95 20.69 -10.06
C SER A 100 2.63 19.34 -9.40
N ILE A 101 3.62 18.66 -8.81
CA ILE A 101 3.42 17.41 -8.08
C ILE A 101 2.54 17.64 -6.86
N LYS A 102 2.80 18.69 -6.08
CA LYS A 102 2.01 19.02 -4.87
C LYS A 102 0.57 19.39 -5.20
N GLU A 103 0.36 20.21 -6.23
CA GLU A 103 -0.98 20.60 -6.70
C GLU A 103 -1.76 19.40 -7.25
N THR A 104 -1.08 18.54 -8.02
CA THR A 104 -1.67 17.31 -8.55
C THR A 104 -2.01 16.33 -7.43
N ALA A 105 -1.13 16.18 -6.43
CA ALA A 105 -1.37 15.33 -5.26
C ALA A 105 -2.59 15.79 -4.46
N LEU A 106 -2.75 17.10 -4.24
CA LEU A 106 -3.92 17.66 -3.58
C LEU A 106 -5.19 17.39 -4.39
N SER A 107 -5.15 17.64 -5.70
CA SER A 107 -6.28 17.38 -6.60
C SER A 107 -6.71 15.91 -6.59
N LEU A 108 -5.75 14.99 -6.63
CA LEU A 108 -5.98 13.54 -6.54
C LEU A 108 -6.57 13.15 -5.18
N LYS A 109 -6.05 13.71 -4.07
CA LYS A 109 -6.59 13.49 -2.72
C LYS A 109 -8.06 13.87 -2.66
N ARG A 110 -8.41 15.09 -3.06
CA ARG A 110 -9.81 15.57 -3.07
C ARG A 110 -10.70 14.73 -3.96
N PHE A 111 -10.21 14.33 -5.13
CA PHE A 111 -10.95 13.45 -6.02
C PHE A 111 -11.24 12.10 -5.36
N ILE A 112 -10.23 11.42 -4.83
CA ILE A 112 -10.37 10.10 -4.20
C ILE A 112 -11.28 10.20 -2.96
N GLU A 113 -11.06 11.17 -2.09
CA GLU A 113 -11.89 11.38 -0.88
C GLU A 113 -13.35 11.67 -1.26
N GLY A 114 -13.59 12.50 -2.27
CA GLY A 114 -14.94 12.77 -2.76
C GLY A 114 -15.68 11.51 -3.16
N ARG A 115 -14.99 10.55 -3.80
CA ARG A 115 -15.56 9.26 -4.21
C ARG A 115 -15.86 8.35 -3.02
N VAL A 116 -15.01 8.38 -2.00
CA VAL A 116 -15.23 7.64 -0.75
C VAL A 116 -16.45 8.20 -0.02
N ILE A 117 -16.59 9.53 0.03
CA ILE A 117 -17.74 10.21 0.67
C ILE A 117 -19.03 9.94 -0.10
N GLU A 118 -19.00 9.91 -1.43
CA GLU A 118 -20.15 9.51 -2.26
C GLU A 118 -20.61 8.09 -1.94
N ALA A 119 -19.66 7.15 -1.77
CA ALA A 119 -19.96 5.76 -1.44
C ALA A 119 -20.37 5.57 0.04
N HIS A 120 -19.80 6.37 0.95
CA HIS A 120 -20.00 6.28 2.40
C HIS A 120 -20.26 7.65 3.05
N PRO A 121 -21.45 8.24 2.88
CA PRO A 121 -21.73 9.60 3.39
C PRO A 121 -21.55 9.77 4.91
N GLY A 122 -21.67 8.69 5.68
CA GLY A 122 -21.49 8.68 7.14
C GLY A 122 -20.03 8.68 7.60
N TRP A 123 -19.04 8.50 6.71
CA TRP A 123 -17.63 8.38 7.12
C TRP A 123 -16.97 9.71 7.47
N VAL A 124 -17.53 10.83 6.98
CA VAL A 124 -17.09 12.16 7.37
C VAL A 124 -17.43 12.41 8.83
N SER A 125 -18.67 12.12 9.25
CA SER A 125 -19.11 12.36 10.63
C SER A 125 -18.50 11.38 11.64
N SER A 126 -18.03 10.21 11.20
CA SER A 126 -17.28 9.26 12.04
C SER A 126 -15.77 9.51 12.06
N GLY A 127 -15.26 10.51 11.31
CA GLY A 127 -13.83 10.83 11.25
C GLY A 127 -12.98 9.80 10.51
N GLN A 128 -13.58 8.99 9.63
CA GLN A 128 -12.89 7.96 8.84
C GLN A 128 -12.33 8.52 7.51
N VAL A 129 -12.71 9.74 7.14
CA VAL A 129 -12.18 10.49 6.00
C VAL A 129 -11.86 11.91 6.48
N GLY A 130 -10.74 12.48 6.05
CA GLY A 130 -10.32 13.83 6.41
C GLY A 130 -8.85 14.08 6.15
N GLU A 131 -8.38 15.30 6.46
CA GLU A 131 -7.06 15.79 6.04
C GLU A 131 -5.90 14.86 6.39
N ASN A 132 -5.86 14.38 7.62
CA ASN A 132 -4.74 13.62 8.19
C ASN A 132 -5.06 12.14 8.43
N ILE A 133 -6.16 11.61 7.88
CA ILE A 133 -6.57 10.21 8.10
C ILE A 133 -5.80 9.25 7.19
N GLN A 134 -5.41 8.09 7.75
CA GLN A 134 -4.67 7.03 7.05
C GLN A 134 -5.61 6.11 6.28
N ALA A 135 -5.79 6.38 4.99
CA ALA A 135 -6.58 5.53 4.10
C ALA A 135 -6.19 5.73 2.62
N PHE A 136 -4.97 5.30 2.29
CA PHE A 136 -4.30 5.79 1.09
C PHE A 136 -4.62 4.99 -0.17
N SER A 137 -4.22 3.71 -0.20
CA SER A 137 -4.49 2.81 -1.32
C SER A 137 -5.87 2.15 -1.23
N ASP A 138 -6.36 1.89 -0.02
CA ASP A 138 -7.66 1.25 0.23
C ASP A 138 -8.84 2.05 -0.36
N PHE A 139 -8.64 3.33 -0.64
CA PHE A 139 -9.63 4.21 -1.25
C PHE A 139 -9.56 4.27 -2.78
N LEU A 140 -8.46 3.83 -3.39
CA LEU A 140 -8.35 3.77 -4.86
C LEU A 140 -9.51 3.03 -5.52
N PRO A 141 -10.02 1.90 -5.00
CA PRO A 141 -11.13 1.23 -5.65
C PRO A 141 -12.37 2.11 -5.82
N TYR A 142 -12.68 3.01 -4.87
CA TYR A 142 -13.80 3.96 -5.01
C TYR A 142 -13.56 4.98 -6.12
N ALA A 143 -12.31 5.42 -6.30
CA ALA A 143 -11.93 6.35 -7.36
C ALA A 143 -11.89 5.68 -8.74
N MET A 144 -11.57 4.39 -8.79
CA MET A 144 -11.48 3.60 -10.02
C MET A 144 -12.81 2.95 -10.44
N CYS A 145 -13.81 2.90 -9.54
CA CYS A 145 -15.07 2.20 -9.78
C CYS A 145 -16.01 2.89 -10.79
N ARG A 146 -16.73 2.05 -11.57
CA ARG A 146 -17.72 2.43 -12.59
C ARG A 146 -19.00 3.09 -12.06
N THR A 147 -19.33 2.95 -10.78
CA THR A 147 -20.62 3.45 -10.26
C THR A 147 -20.57 4.97 -10.06
N GLY A 148 -21.62 5.67 -10.49
CA GLY A 148 -21.77 7.13 -10.35
C GLY A 148 -21.98 7.88 -11.68
N SER A 149 -22.93 8.82 -11.67
CA SER A 149 -23.46 9.51 -12.86
C SER A 149 -22.88 10.91 -13.05
N SER A 150 -21.60 11.07 -13.45
CA SER A 150 -21.18 12.34 -14.08
C SER A 150 -19.78 12.28 -14.72
N ARG A 151 -19.58 13.29 -15.56
CA ARG A 151 -18.63 13.53 -16.64
C ARG A 151 -17.16 13.59 -16.19
N VAL A 152 -16.28 13.05 -17.06
CA VAL A 152 -14.80 13.12 -17.05
C VAL A 152 -14.18 12.82 -15.69
N ARG A 153 -13.70 11.57 -15.53
CA ARG A 153 -12.97 11.13 -14.35
C ARG A 153 -11.48 11.07 -14.69
N PRO A 154 -10.60 11.79 -13.98
CA PRO A 154 -9.16 11.84 -14.28
C PRO A 154 -8.45 10.49 -14.14
N MET A 155 -9.11 9.47 -13.58
CA MET A 155 -8.53 8.13 -13.38
C MET A 155 -9.19 7.03 -14.24
N ASP A 156 -10.16 7.38 -15.11
CA ASP A 156 -10.91 6.39 -15.90
C ASP A 156 -10.03 5.63 -16.89
N ASP A 157 -9.00 6.28 -17.43
CA ASP A 157 -8.06 5.74 -18.42
C ASP A 157 -6.72 5.31 -17.81
N LEU A 158 -6.61 5.32 -16.48
CA LEU A 158 -5.40 4.96 -15.76
C LEU A 158 -5.40 3.50 -15.32
N CYS A 159 -4.20 2.93 -15.19
CA CYS A 159 -3.99 1.72 -14.39
C CYS A 159 -2.92 2.03 -13.35
N VAL A 160 -3.29 1.91 -12.08
CA VAL A 160 -2.40 2.10 -10.94
C VAL A 160 -1.98 0.71 -10.45
N VAL A 161 -0.68 0.48 -10.38
CA VAL A 161 -0.08 -0.76 -9.89
C VAL A 161 0.65 -0.44 -8.60
N ILE A 162 0.21 -1.04 -7.50
CA ILE A 162 0.90 -0.96 -6.20
C ILE A 162 1.65 -2.26 -5.99
N VAL A 163 2.97 -2.21 -5.99
CA VAL A 163 3.83 -3.37 -5.69
C VAL A 163 4.30 -3.26 -4.26
N SER A 164 3.92 -4.22 -3.43
CA SER A 164 4.36 -4.29 -2.04
C SER A 164 5.63 -5.11 -1.88
N GLU A 165 6.47 -4.71 -0.93
CA GLU A 165 7.69 -5.44 -0.54
C GLU A 165 7.41 -6.90 -0.13
N VAL A 166 6.17 -7.20 0.31
CA VAL A 166 5.73 -8.55 0.69
C VAL A 166 5.35 -9.42 -0.52
N GLY A 167 5.69 -9.00 -1.74
CA GLY A 167 5.59 -9.84 -2.94
C GLY A 167 4.17 -9.96 -3.49
N GLN A 168 3.36 -8.94 -3.28
CA GLN A 168 2.06 -8.78 -3.91
C GLN A 168 2.06 -7.51 -4.76
N ALA A 169 1.33 -7.55 -5.88
CA ALA A 169 1.08 -6.39 -6.72
C ALA A 169 -0.42 -6.27 -7.01
N ASP A 170 -1.02 -5.16 -6.60
CA ASP A 170 -2.42 -4.84 -6.81
C ASP A 170 -2.57 -3.90 -8.02
N PHE A 171 -3.31 -4.36 -9.03
CA PHE A 171 -3.62 -3.61 -10.24
C PHE A 171 -5.02 -3.04 -10.10
N TYR A 172 -5.13 -1.73 -9.95
CA TYR A 172 -6.37 -0.98 -10.01
C TYR A 172 -6.53 -0.45 -11.43
N ILE A 173 -7.56 -0.90 -12.14
CA ILE A 173 -7.73 -0.64 -13.56
C ILE A 173 -8.94 0.26 -13.76
N GLY A 174 -8.72 1.42 -14.39
CA GLY A 174 -9.75 2.40 -14.68
C GLY A 174 -10.75 1.87 -15.71
N ARG A 175 -11.98 2.38 -15.66
CA ARG A 175 -13.10 1.93 -16.49
C ARG A 175 -12.83 1.92 -18.00
N GLN A 176 -12.13 2.93 -18.50
CA GLN A 176 -11.83 3.16 -19.90
C GLN A 176 -10.41 2.72 -20.26
N PHE A 177 -9.68 2.13 -19.31
CA PHE A 177 -8.33 1.62 -19.53
C PHE A 177 -8.33 0.55 -20.62
N SER A 178 -7.45 0.71 -21.62
CA SER A 178 -7.31 -0.21 -22.74
C SER A 178 -6.08 -1.11 -22.58
N ASP A 179 -6.25 -2.41 -22.75
CA ASP A 179 -5.17 -3.37 -22.49
C ASP A 179 -4.06 -3.36 -23.55
N SER A 180 -4.28 -2.74 -24.71
CA SER A 180 -3.40 -2.92 -25.87
C SER A 180 -2.05 -2.22 -25.76
N GLU A 181 -1.98 -1.00 -25.23
CA GLU A 181 -0.69 -0.26 -25.11
C GLU A 181 -0.71 0.78 -23.97
N SER A 182 -1.66 0.75 -23.04
CA SER A 182 -1.80 1.83 -22.06
C SER A 182 -0.69 1.84 -21.00
N ASP A 183 -0.27 3.06 -20.68
CA ASP A 183 0.74 3.36 -19.66
C ASP A 183 0.19 3.11 -18.26
N VAL A 184 1.07 2.74 -17.34
CA VAL A 184 0.71 2.46 -15.95
C VAL A 184 1.48 3.35 -15.00
N ILE A 185 0.78 3.72 -13.93
CA ILE A 185 1.40 4.32 -12.75
C ILE A 185 1.87 3.17 -11.87
N LEU A 186 3.16 3.15 -11.54
CA LEU A 186 3.75 2.14 -10.67
C LEU A 186 4.16 2.79 -9.34
N ILE A 187 3.70 2.23 -8.23
CA ILE A 187 3.98 2.69 -6.88
C ILE A 187 4.57 1.51 -6.09
N TYR A 188 5.63 1.77 -5.32
CA TYR A 188 6.21 0.81 -4.40
C TYR A 188 5.67 1.06 -2.99
N HIS A 189 5.28 0.00 -2.30
CA HIS A 189 4.75 0.05 -0.94
C HIS A 189 5.61 -0.77 0.03
N SER A 190 6.19 -0.07 0.99
CA SER A 190 6.78 -0.63 2.21
C SER A 190 5.89 -0.30 3.42
N PRO A 191 5.98 -1.02 4.55
CA PRO A 191 5.16 -0.79 5.72
C PRO A 191 5.12 0.68 6.15
N GLY A 192 3.96 1.31 5.95
CA GLY A 192 3.72 2.69 6.33
C GLY A 192 4.22 3.75 5.34
N HIS A 193 4.76 3.36 4.18
CA HIS A 193 5.31 4.32 3.21
C HIS A 193 5.05 3.93 1.74
N TYR A 194 4.69 4.92 0.94
CA TYR A 194 4.50 4.79 -0.50
C TYR A 194 5.55 5.61 -1.22
N GLN A 195 6.11 5.02 -2.26
CA GLN A 195 7.17 5.62 -3.05
C GLN A 195 6.83 5.54 -4.53
N CYS A 196 7.19 6.60 -5.25
CA CYS A 196 7.03 6.69 -6.69
C CYS A 196 7.99 5.70 -7.36
N VAL A 197 7.56 5.04 -8.44
CA VAL A 197 8.45 4.23 -9.28
C VAL A 197 8.50 4.83 -10.67
N LEU A 198 9.70 5.19 -11.12
CA LEU A 198 9.96 5.87 -12.38
C LEU A 198 10.87 5.03 -13.26
N GLN A 199 10.64 5.04 -14.57
CA GLN A 199 11.53 4.38 -15.51
C GLN A 199 12.83 5.18 -15.67
N SER A 200 13.97 4.50 -15.59
CA SER A 200 15.29 5.16 -15.62
C SER A 200 15.66 5.74 -16.99
N ASP A 201 14.92 5.38 -18.04
CA ASP A 201 15.08 5.94 -19.39
C ASP A 201 14.04 7.03 -19.74
N GLY A 202 13.19 7.40 -18.77
CA GLY A 202 12.17 8.44 -18.93
C GLY A 202 10.99 8.03 -19.82
N LEU A 203 10.91 6.76 -20.23
CA LEU A 203 9.78 6.27 -21.01
C LEU A 203 8.64 5.81 -20.08
N PRO A 204 7.38 5.92 -20.52
CA PRO A 204 6.25 5.38 -19.78
C PRO A 204 6.32 3.85 -19.60
N LEU A 205 5.90 3.38 -18.42
CA LEU A 205 5.79 1.96 -18.10
C LEU A 205 4.56 1.35 -18.75
N ARG A 206 4.72 0.27 -19.52
CA ARG A 206 3.60 -0.44 -20.14
C ARG A 206 3.06 -1.55 -19.24
N ARG A 207 1.73 -1.67 -19.12
CA ARG A 207 1.06 -2.68 -18.27
C ARG A 207 1.55 -4.10 -18.51
N ARG A 208 1.68 -4.49 -19.79
CA ARG A 208 2.12 -5.83 -20.18
C ARG A 208 3.54 -6.13 -19.72
N ALA A 209 4.44 -5.16 -19.80
CA ALA A 209 5.83 -5.30 -19.37
C ALA A 209 5.90 -5.46 -17.84
N VAL A 210 5.21 -4.58 -17.11
CA VAL A 210 5.13 -4.62 -15.64
C VAL A 210 4.59 -5.96 -15.14
N ARG A 211 3.44 -6.39 -15.66
CA ARG A 211 2.86 -7.70 -15.32
C ARG A 211 3.83 -8.85 -15.55
N LYS A 212 4.41 -8.93 -16.76
CA LYS A 212 5.31 -10.02 -17.14
C LYS A 212 6.55 -10.06 -16.24
N ALA A 213 7.10 -8.91 -15.86
CA ALA A 213 8.25 -8.84 -14.95
C ALA A 213 7.89 -9.35 -13.55
N LEU A 214 6.76 -8.91 -12.99
CA LEU A 214 6.26 -9.32 -11.67
C LEU A 214 5.99 -10.83 -11.62
N GLU A 215 5.23 -11.37 -12.59
CA GLU A 215 4.91 -12.79 -12.67
C GLU A 215 6.16 -13.67 -12.86
N ARG A 216 7.11 -13.24 -13.70
CA ARG A 216 8.39 -13.95 -13.91
C ARG A 216 9.21 -14.05 -12.64
N CYS A 217 9.17 -13.03 -11.79
CA CYS A 217 9.86 -13.03 -10.51
C CYS A 217 9.03 -13.65 -9.38
N GLY A 218 7.84 -14.19 -9.66
CA GLY A 218 7.00 -14.84 -8.66
C GLY A 218 6.33 -13.88 -7.68
N VAL A 219 6.11 -12.62 -8.07
CA VAL A 219 5.24 -11.67 -7.35
C VAL A 219 3.78 -12.02 -7.65
N VAL A 220 2.94 -12.08 -6.61
CA VAL A 220 1.52 -12.39 -6.75
C VAL A 220 0.79 -11.19 -7.32
N VAL A 221 0.10 -11.35 -8.44
CA VAL A 221 -0.64 -10.26 -9.09
C VAL A 221 -2.14 -10.40 -8.82
N VAL A 222 -2.75 -9.34 -8.30
CA VAL A 222 -4.18 -9.20 -8.06
C VAL A 222 -4.73 -8.09 -8.94
N GLU A 223 -5.86 -8.32 -9.60
CA GLU A 223 -6.55 -7.29 -10.40
C GLU A 223 -7.87 -6.89 -9.75
N THR A 224 -8.08 -5.57 -9.64
CA THR A 224 -9.33 -4.95 -9.20
C THR A 224 -9.90 -4.13 -10.35
N ARG A 225 -11.05 -4.57 -10.91
CA ARG A 225 -11.72 -3.92 -12.06
C ARG A 225 -13.10 -3.33 -11.75
N ASP A 226 -13.74 -3.73 -10.65
CA ASP A 226 -15.08 -3.29 -10.25
C ASP A 226 -15.22 -3.47 -8.73
N VAL A 227 -15.56 -2.41 -7.98
CA VAL A 227 -15.85 -2.47 -6.53
C VAL A 227 -17.27 -2.01 -6.23
#